data_AF-Q3M2T0-F1
#
_entry.id   AF-Q3M2T0-F1
#
_cell.length_a   1.000
_cell.length_b   1.000
_cell.length_c   1.000
_cell.angle_alpha   90.00
_cell.angle_beta   90.00
_cell.angle_gamma   90.00
#
_symmetry.space_group_name_H-M   'P 1'
#
loop_
_entity.id
_entity.type
_entity.pdbx_description
1 polymer ?
#
loop_
_entity_poly.entity_id
_entity_poly.type
_entity_poly.pdbx_seq_one_letter_code
_entity_poly.pdbx_strand_id
1 'polypeptide(L)'
;MNYTELMKEIDNQIQRLNLSSEQVREYLTKHHDTSSLNFLRNEQLQDFLNYLRQQPSQHHITLPSGLFDQMERYLEAQAANADPEASRLLMELEDLEIDRITKQE
;
A
#
# COMPACT_ATOMS: atom_id res chain seq x y z
N MET A 1 -7.30 -30.50 11.96
CA MET A 1 -8.21 -29.40 11.62
C MET A 1 -9.20 -29.93 10.61
N ASN A 2 -10.50 -29.84 10.90
CA ASN A 2 -11.54 -30.27 9.97
C ASN A 2 -11.84 -29.17 8.94
N TYR A 3 -12.48 -29.52 7.81
CA TYR A 3 -12.77 -28.59 6.70
C TYR A 3 -13.43 -27.28 7.17
N THR A 4 -14.41 -27.39 8.07
CA THR A 4 -15.13 -26.23 8.62
C THR A 4 -14.23 -25.30 9.42
N GLU A 5 -13.30 -25.86 10.21
CA GLU A 5 -12.33 -25.07 10.96
C GLU A 5 -11.35 -24.37 10.02
N LEU A 6 -10.89 -25.09 9.00
CA LEU A 6 -9.95 -24.59 8.00
C LEU A 6 -10.54 -23.41 7.22
N MET A 7 -11.79 -23.53 6.76
CA MET A 7 -12.50 -22.45 6.07
C MET A 7 -12.70 -21.22 6.95
N LYS A 8 -13.05 -21.44 8.23
CA LYS A 8 -13.20 -20.34 9.20
C LYS A 8 -11.89 -19.59 9.40
N GLU A 9 -10.76 -20.31 9.43
CA GLU A 9 -9.47 -19.67 9.61
C GLU A 9 -8.97 -18.94 8.36
N ILE A 10 -9.25 -19.49 7.17
CA ILE A 10 -9.01 -18.79 5.90
C ILE A 10 -9.80 -17.48 5.86
N ASP A 11 -11.08 -17.48 6.26
CA ASP A 11 -11.91 -16.28 6.33
C ASP A 11 -11.31 -15.23 7.28
N ASN A 12 -10.88 -15.64 8.48
CA ASN A 12 -10.20 -14.74 9.42
C ASN A 12 -8.93 -14.12 8.83
N GLN A 13 -8.15 -14.89 8.06
CA GLN A 13 -6.92 -14.38 7.44
C GLN A 13 -7.21 -13.43 6.27
N ILE A 14 -8.23 -13.73 5.46
CA ILE A 14 -8.71 -12.83 4.39
C ILE A 14 -9.15 -11.50 5.00
N GLN A 15 -9.90 -11.53 6.10
CA GLN A 15 -10.30 -10.31 6.83
C GLN A 15 -9.09 -9.57 7.43
N ARG A 16 -8.14 -10.29 8.06
CA ARG A 16 -6.90 -9.69 8.61
C ARG A 16 -6.11 -8.93 7.55
N LEU A 17 -6.08 -9.47 6.34
CA LEU A 17 -5.34 -8.91 5.21
C LEU A 17 -6.17 -7.94 4.36
N ASN A 18 -7.45 -7.78 4.67
CA ASN A 18 -8.41 -6.99 3.90
C ASN A 18 -8.42 -7.37 2.40
N LEU A 19 -8.29 -8.67 2.10
CA LEU A 19 -8.27 -9.15 0.72
C LEU A 19 -9.67 -9.12 0.13
N SER A 20 -9.78 -8.60 -1.10
CA SER A 20 -11.03 -8.64 -1.85
C SER A 20 -11.27 -10.05 -2.42
N SER A 21 -12.55 -10.37 -2.70
CA SER A 21 -12.91 -11.63 -3.35
C SER A 21 -12.22 -11.82 -4.70
N GLU A 22 -11.89 -10.72 -5.39
CA GLU A 22 -11.15 -10.74 -6.67
C GLU A 22 -9.68 -11.14 -6.46
N GLN A 23 -9.01 -10.56 -5.45
CA GLN A 23 -7.62 -10.92 -5.11
C GLN A 23 -7.50 -12.39 -4.69
N VAL A 24 -8.47 -12.88 -3.90
CA VAL A 24 -8.54 -14.30 -3.54
C VAL A 24 -8.71 -15.15 -4.80
N ARG A 25 -9.66 -14.80 -5.68
CA ARG A 25 -9.91 -15.53 -6.91
C ARG A 25 -8.70 -15.56 -7.85
N GLU A 26 -8.00 -14.45 -7.98
CA GLU A 26 -6.80 -14.34 -8.81
C GLU A 26 -5.69 -15.27 -8.29
N TYR A 27 -5.45 -15.27 -6.98
CA TYR A 27 -4.50 -16.21 -6.36
C TYR A 27 -4.88 -17.67 -6.65
N LEU A 28 -6.15 -18.02 -6.41
CA LEU A 28 -6.61 -19.39 -6.63
C LEU A 28 -6.48 -19.82 -8.10
N THR A 29 -6.76 -18.90 -9.03
CA THR A 29 -6.68 -19.19 -10.47
C THR A 29 -5.23 -19.38 -10.89
N LYS A 30 -4.31 -18.59 -10.33
CA LYS A 30 -2.88 -18.64 -10.63
C LYS A 30 -2.16 -19.86 -10.04
N HIS A 31 -2.59 -20.33 -8.86
CA HIS A 31 -1.87 -21.36 -8.10
C HIS A 31 -2.56 -22.72 -8.04
N HIS A 32 -3.87 -22.78 -8.32
CA HIS A 32 -4.66 -24.00 -8.16
C HIS A 32 -5.66 -24.25 -9.31
N ASP A 33 -5.52 -23.52 -10.43
CA ASP A 33 -6.38 -23.62 -11.63
C ASP A 33 -7.90 -23.51 -11.32
N THR A 34 -8.27 -22.84 -10.23
CA THR A 34 -9.67 -22.70 -9.80
C THR A 34 -9.98 -21.31 -9.29
N SER A 35 -11.22 -20.88 -9.44
CA SER A 35 -11.68 -19.58 -8.94
C SER A 35 -12.37 -19.65 -7.58
N SER A 36 -12.49 -20.82 -6.94
CA SER A 36 -13.28 -20.95 -5.72
C SER A 36 -12.68 -21.92 -4.71
N LEU A 37 -12.69 -21.49 -3.44
CA LEU A 37 -12.21 -22.27 -2.30
C LEU A 37 -12.95 -23.60 -2.14
N ASN A 38 -14.24 -23.66 -2.52
CA ASN A 38 -15.06 -24.88 -2.44
C ASN A 38 -14.59 -26.02 -3.35
N PHE A 39 -13.78 -25.74 -4.38
CA PHE A 39 -13.23 -26.76 -5.26
C PHE A 39 -11.83 -27.23 -4.85
N LEU A 40 -11.26 -26.63 -3.79
CA LEU A 40 -9.95 -27.01 -3.29
C LEU A 40 -10.05 -28.22 -2.38
N ARG A 41 -9.05 -29.09 -2.47
CA ARG A 41 -8.83 -30.16 -1.50
C ARG A 41 -8.28 -29.59 -0.19
N ASN A 42 -8.45 -30.34 0.91
CA ASN A 42 -7.95 -29.92 2.23
C ASN A 42 -6.46 -29.53 2.23
N GLU A 43 -5.62 -30.22 1.45
CA GLU A 43 -4.19 -29.91 1.33
C GLU A 43 -3.95 -28.54 0.66
N GLN A 44 -4.73 -28.22 -0.38
CA GLN A 44 -4.62 -26.94 -1.09
C GLN A 44 -5.17 -25.79 -0.24
N LEU A 45 -6.22 -26.04 0.54
CA LEU A 45 -6.71 -25.07 1.52
C LEU A 45 -5.69 -24.80 2.63
N GLN A 46 -4.95 -25.82 3.08
CA GLN A 46 -3.86 -25.65 4.04
C GLN A 46 -2.69 -24.86 3.45
N ASP A 47 -2.32 -25.15 2.19
CA ASP A 47 -1.29 -24.40 1.47
C ASP A 47 -1.67 -22.92 1.35
N PHE A 48 -2.91 -22.64 0.93
CA PHE A 48 -3.43 -21.28 0.86
C PHE A 48 -3.45 -20.60 2.24
N LEU A 49 -3.90 -21.28 3.28
CA LEU A 49 -3.89 -20.75 4.64
C LEU A 49 -2.47 -20.41 5.12
N ASN A 50 -1.48 -21.26 4.81
CA ASN A 50 -0.09 -20.99 5.14
C ASN A 50 0.45 -19.78 4.39
N TYR A 51 0.12 -19.64 3.10
CA TYR A 51 0.43 -18.43 2.33
C TYR A 51 -0.14 -17.19 3.01
N LEU A 52 -1.43 -17.19 3.37
CA LEU A 52 -2.07 -16.05 4.02
C LEU A 52 -1.43 -15.70 5.37
N ARG A 53 -1.02 -16.69 6.17
CA ARG A 53 -0.35 -16.45 7.46
C ARG A 53 1.02 -15.77 7.31
N GLN A 54 1.72 -16.03 6.21
CA GLN A 54 3.03 -15.42 5.94
C GLN A 54 2.93 -13.97 5.45
N GLN A 55 1.74 -13.54 5.01
CA GLN A 55 1.54 -12.16 4.58
C GLN A 55 1.55 -11.21 5.79
N PRO A 56 2.32 -10.11 5.72
CA PRO A 56 2.25 -9.07 6.73
C PRO A 56 0.82 -8.54 6.79
N SER A 57 0.28 -8.32 8.00
CA SER A 57 -0.98 -7.62 8.14
C SER A 57 -0.83 -6.29 7.42
N GLN A 58 -1.64 -6.02 6.39
CA GLN A 58 -1.80 -4.66 5.93
C GLN A 58 -2.53 -3.92 7.03
N HIS A 59 -1.80 -3.49 8.06
CA HIS A 59 -2.22 -2.37 8.90
C HIS A 59 -2.28 -1.19 7.95
N HIS A 60 -3.42 -1.07 7.28
CA HIS A 60 -3.89 0.17 6.71
C HIS A 60 -3.86 1.13 7.89
N ILE A 61 -2.85 1.99 7.92
CA ILE A 61 -2.86 3.16 8.79
C ILE A 61 -4.09 3.91 8.32
N THR A 62 -5.24 3.73 9.00
CA THR A 62 -6.42 4.54 8.75
C THR A 62 -6.02 5.94 9.20
N LEU A 63 -5.45 6.71 8.27
CA LEU A 63 -5.20 8.11 8.47
C LEU A 63 -6.60 8.71 8.67
N PRO A 64 -6.86 9.40 9.79
CA PRO A 64 -8.15 10.04 9.99
C PRO A 64 -8.41 10.97 8.79
N SER A 65 -9.66 11.04 8.32
CA SER A 65 -10.07 11.70 7.07
C SER A 65 -9.84 13.21 6.98
N GLY A 66 -8.98 13.78 7.83
CA GLY A 66 -8.46 15.14 7.75
C GLY A 66 -6.97 15.24 8.06
N LEU A 67 -6.24 14.12 8.16
CA LEU A 67 -4.80 14.14 8.39
C LEU A 67 -4.06 14.73 7.19
N PHE A 68 -4.48 14.41 5.97
CA PHE A 68 -3.91 15.00 4.76
C PHE A 68 -4.11 16.52 4.75
N ASP A 69 -5.33 16.98 5.03
CA ASP A 69 -5.68 18.40 5.15
C ASP A 69 -4.84 19.09 6.24
N GLN A 70 -4.64 18.42 7.38
CA GLN A 70 -3.80 18.92 8.47
C GLN A 70 -2.30 18.94 8.12
N MET A 71 -1.82 17.94 7.37
CA MET A 71 -0.45 17.89 6.88
C MET A 71 -0.19 18.98 5.83
N GLU A 72 -1.13 19.21 4.92
CA GLU A 72 -1.07 20.27 3.90
C GLU A 72 -0.97 21.64 4.58
N ARG A 73 -1.88 21.93 5.52
CA ARG A 73 -1.84 23.18 6.30
C ARG A 73 -0.58 23.34 7.14
N TYR A 74 -0.01 22.26 7.65
CA TYR A 74 1.25 22.27 8.40
C TYR A 74 2.45 22.55 7.49
N LEU A 75 2.48 21.98 6.29
CA LEU A 75 3.48 22.26 5.26
C LEU A 75 3.40 23.71 4.77
N GLU A 76 2.20 24.23 4.52
CA GLU A 76 1.96 25.62 4.13
C GLU A 76 2.38 26.59 5.25
N ALA A 77 2.05 26.29 6.50
CA ALA A 77 2.47 27.11 7.64
C ALA A 77 3.99 27.11 7.79
N GLN A 78 4.67 25.99 7.53
CA GLN A 78 6.13 25.95 7.53
C GLN A 78 6.73 26.72 6.34
N ALA A 79 6.15 26.65 5.15
CA ALA A 79 6.58 27.41 3.99
C ALA A 79 6.38 28.93 4.18
N ALA A 80 5.30 29.34 4.84
CA ALA A 80 5.03 30.74 5.16
C ALA A 80 5.94 31.31 6.27
N ASN A 81 6.48 30.44 7.14
CA ASN A 81 7.48 30.81 8.14
C ASN A 81 8.91 30.54 7.66
N ALA A 82 9.09 29.91 6.50
CA ALA A 82 10.40 29.75 5.89
C ALA A 82 10.87 31.15 5.49
N ASP A 83 12.06 31.49 5.97
CA ASP A 83 12.66 32.81 5.79
C ASP A 83 12.53 33.26 4.32
N PRO A 84 12.06 34.49 4.03
CA PRO A 84 11.90 34.97 2.66
C PRO A 84 13.23 34.96 1.88
N GLU A 85 14.37 34.92 2.57
CA GLU A 85 15.70 34.70 1.97
C GLU A 85 15.86 33.29 1.40
N ALA A 86 15.24 32.25 1.99
CA ALA A 86 15.26 30.89 1.46
C ALA A 86 14.49 30.76 0.14
N SER A 87 13.34 31.44 0.01
CA SER A 87 12.61 31.52 -1.26
C SER A 87 13.38 32.32 -2.32
N ARG A 88 14.09 33.38 -1.89
CA ARG A 88 14.96 34.17 -2.77
C ARG A 88 16.17 33.37 -3.26
N LEU A 89 16.77 32.56 -2.38
CA LEU A 89 17.89 31.66 -2.71
C LEU A 89 17.46 30.52 -3.64
N LEU A 90 16.25 29.97 -3.49
CA LEU A 90 15.72 28.96 -4.41
C LEU A 90 15.50 29.51 -5.82
N MET A 91 14.95 30.73 -5.94
CA MET A 91 14.81 31.40 -7.23
C MET A 91 16.16 31.78 -7.86
N GLU A 92 17.15 32.17 -7.05
CA GLU A 92 18.51 32.48 -7.52
C GLU A 92 19.29 31.22 -7.95
N LEU A 93 19.03 30.06 -7.33
CA LEU A 93 19.59 28.77 -7.73
C LEU A 93 18.98 28.24 -9.03
N GLU A 94 17.67 28.42 -9.27
CA GLU A 94 17.03 28.05 -10.54
C GLU A 94 17.57 28.87 -11.72
N ASP A 95 17.83 30.16 -11.53
CA ASP A 95 18.40 31.03 -12.57
C ASP A 95 19.87 30.65 -12.91
N LEU A 96 20.64 30.24 -11.90
CA LEU A 96 22.03 29.77 -12.07
C LEU A 96 22.12 28.38 -12.75
N GLU A 97 21.11 27.53 -12.59
CA GLU A 97 21.08 26.20 -13.23
C GLU A 97 20.79 26.29 -14.74
N ILE A 98 19.99 27.28 -15.17
CA ILE A 98 19.70 27.53 -16.59
C ILE A 98 20.94 28.00 -17.37
N ASP A 99 21.80 28.85 -16.80
CA ASP A 99 23.04 29.32 -17.47
C ASP A 99 24.10 28.22 -17.59
N ARG A 100 24.12 27.26 -16.66
CA ARG A 100 25.07 26.14 -16.69
C ARG A 100 24.74 25.08 -17.75
N ILE A 101 23.45 24.93 -18.09
CA ILE A 101 22.97 23.99 -19.13
C ILE A 101 23.16 24.59 -20.54
N THR A 102 23.09 25.91 -20.69
CA THR A 102 23.12 26.57 -22.02
C THR A 102 24.51 27.03 -22.49
N LYS A 103 25.57 26.96 -21.65
CA LYS A 103 26.95 27.30 -22.03
C LYS A 103 27.86 26.09 -22.34
N GLN A 104 27.32 24.89 -22.49
CA GLN A 104 28.08 23.70 -22.92
C GLN A 104 27.95 23.37 -24.41
N GLU A 105 27.38 24.25 -25.24
CA GLU A 105 27.40 24.13 -26.72
C GLU A 105 28.18 25.26 -27.39
#